data_AF-A0AAD7RX50-F1
#
_entry.id   AF-A0AAD7RX50-F1
#
_cell.length_a   1.000
_cell.length_b   1.000
_cell.length_c   1.000
_cell.angle_alpha   90.00
_cell.angle_beta   90.00
_cell.angle_gamma   90.00
#
_symmetry.space_group_name_H-M   'P 1'
#
loop_
_entity.id
_entity.type
_entity.pdbx_description
1 polymer ?
#
loop_
_entity_poly.entity_id
_entity_poly.type
_entity_poly.pdbx_seq_one_letter_code
_entity_poly.pdbx_strand_id
1 'polypeptide(L)'
;MSQVSRACSQYPPRGCVAIAHTSIPSTIAVDIINGEDRRGPGYRENWLVFHVFQKGPAQLEQCSLRVEMTLSHLPPESHSTSKHKADDDKGNSFLSDIDAFINQFLEGTAEPSPQTREVGAPETSRNQSGDAGKQEEKFVPRREWKIHLTPIPMEMRQRQEDRKQLIHDVCTNGTLNFLGRNRTFDDIPNKDLDHLIVDDRHGIIYCYVPKVACTNWKRIMIVLSESLLIDGVPYQDPLDIPQEHIHNSSLHFTFNKFWKRYGKFSRHLMKIKLKKYTKFLFVRDPFVRLISAYRNKFEQQNEDFYKRFAVIMLKRYGNYSDPLASVVDAFASGIRPSFSNFVRYLLDAQTEKEMPFNEHWRQVYRLCHPCQINYDFVGKLETLDEDAEHLLRILRVDNIVQFPASHRNRTVRSWEQDWFSNIPYELRRKLYKLYEADFKLFGYSKPEKLLDE
;
A
#
# COMPACT_ATOMS: atom_id res chain seq x y z
N MET A 1 32.49 -19.86 0.00
CA MET A 1 33.30 -18.83 0.69
C MET A 1 34.58 -18.42 -0.05
N SER A 2 35.30 -19.28 -0.81
CA SER A 2 36.57 -18.86 -1.46
C SER A 2 36.46 -18.09 -2.78
N GLN A 3 35.28 -18.04 -3.42
CA GLN A 3 35.09 -17.26 -4.67
C GLN A 3 34.56 -15.84 -4.46
N VAL A 4 34.02 -15.52 -3.27
CA VAL A 4 33.48 -14.17 -2.97
C VAL A 4 34.60 -13.18 -2.61
N SER A 5 35.75 -13.67 -2.12
CA SER A 5 36.87 -12.81 -1.72
C SER A 5 37.66 -12.22 -2.91
N ARG A 6 37.50 -12.73 -4.13
CA ARG A 6 38.27 -12.22 -5.30
C ARG A 6 37.63 -11.03 -6.01
N ALA A 7 36.32 -10.84 -5.91
CA ALA A 7 35.63 -9.76 -6.64
C ALA A 7 35.83 -8.36 -6.03
N CYS A 8 36.18 -8.26 -4.73
CA CYS A 8 36.38 -6.96 -4.07
C CYS A 8 37.77 -6.33 -4.31
N SER A 9 38.70 -6.99 -5.02
CA SER A 9 40.08 -6.49 -5.15
C SER A 9 40.43 -5.82 -6.48
N GLN A 10 39.57 -5.86 -7.51
CA GLN A 10 39.99 -5.43 -8.86
C GLN A 10 39.58 -4.01 -9.28
N TYR A 11 38.59 -3.36 -8.65
CA TYR A 11 38.26 -1.95 -8.92
C TYR A 11 37.62 -1.27 -7.70
N PRO A 12 38.36 -0.53 -6.86
CA PRO A 12 37.75 0.27 -5.81
C PRO A 12 37.25 1.60 -6.41
N PRO A 13 35.94 1.95 -6.34
CA PRO A 13 35.58 3.35 -6.27
C PRO A 13 36.10 3.88 -4.92
N ARG A 14 36.81 5.01 -4.95
CA ARG A 14 37.39 5.65 -3.77
C ARG A 14 36.34 5.77 -2.66
N GLY A 15 36.57 5.11 -1.52
CA GLY A 15 35.80 5.34 -0.28
C GLY A 15 35.30 4.12 0.48
N CYS A 16 35.35 2.89 -0.05
CA CYS A 16 34.87 1.72 0.70
C CYS A 16 35.94 1.17 1.65
N VAL A 17 35.84 1.51 2.94
CA VAL A 17 36.52 0.78 4.02
C VAL A 17 35.75 -0.52 4.27
N ALA A 18 36.44 -1.66 4.20
CA ALA A 18 35.88 -2.94 4.57
C ALA A 18 35.61 -2.97 6.09
N ILE A 19 34.34 -2.82 6.49
CA ILE A 19 33.95 -2.98 7.89
C ILE A 19 33.42 -4.40 8.07
N ALA A 20 34.29 -5.26 8.62
CA ALA A 20 33.94 -6.58 9.11
C ALA A 20 33.08 -6.45 10.38
N HIS A 21 32.02 -7.27 10.46
CA HIS A 21 31.26 -7.58 11.67
C HIS A 21 30.77 -6.40 12.52
N THR A 22 29.61 -5.84 12.17
CA THR A 22 28.80 -5.07 13.14
C THR A 22 27.31 -5.42 13.03
N SER A 23 26.72 -5.82 14.14
CA SER A 23 25.31 -6.13 14.38
C SER A 23 24.43 -4.87 14.35
N ILE A 24 23.96 -4.46 13.18
CA ILE A 24 23.05 -3.31 13.02
C ILE A 24 21.86 -3.73 12.13
N PRO A 25 20.60 -3.46 12.51
CA PRO A 25 19.45 -3.77 11.67
C PRO A 25 19.49 -2.99 10.36
N SER A 26 19.44 -3.71 9.24
CA SER A 26 19.49 -3.17 7.87
C SER A 26 18.14 -3.35 7.15
N THR A 27 17.77 -2.39 6.32
CA THR A 27 16.62 -2.51 5.40
C THR A 27 17.16 -2.83 4.00
N ILE A 28 16.66 -3.89 3.37
CA ILE A 28 17.09 -4.31 2.04
C ILE A 28 16.01 -3.95 1.03
N ALA A 29 16.34 -3.02 0.12
CA ALA A 29 15.57 -2.79 -1.09
C ALA A 29 16.21 -3.59 -2.24
N VAL A 30 15.39 -4.34 -2.97
CA VAL A 30 15.83 -5.11 -4.14
C VAL A 30 15.30 -4.41 -5.37
N ASP A 31 16.20 -3.91 -6.22
CA ASP A 31 15.85 -3.36 -7.52
C ASP A 31 16.52 -4.18 -8.64
N ILE A 32 15.80 -4.36 -9.75
CA ILE A 32 16.34 -4.95 -10.97
C ILE A 32 16.56 -3.78 -11.93
N ILE A 33 17.81 -3.52 -12.29
CA ILE A 33 18.16 -2.48 -13.27
C ILE A 33 18.41 -3.18 -14.60
N ASN A 34 17.64 -2.81 -15.63
CA ASN A 34 17.96 -3.18 -17.02
C ASN A 34 18.98 -2.17 -17.54
N GLY A 35 20.19 -2.62 -17.88
CA GLY A 35 21.22 -1.78 -18.50
C GLY A 35 21.39 -2.12 -19.98
N GLU A 36 21.48 -1.11 -20.84
CA GLU A 36 22.02 -1.28 -22.20
C GLU A 36 23.55 -1.16 -22.15
N ASP A 37 24.25 -2.14 -22.71
CA ASP A 37 25.71 -2.14 -22.78
C ASP A 37 26.19 -1.14 -23.84
N ARG A 38 27.36 -0.52 -23.61
CA ARG A 38 28.09 0.31 -24.58
C ARG A 38 28.82 -0.52 -25.65
N ARG A 39 28.51 -1.81 -25.79
CA ARG A 39 29.17 -2.75 -26.72
C ARG A 39 28.37 -3.11 -27.98
N GLY A 40 27.35 -2.31 -28.32
CA GLY A 40 26.64 -2.40 -29.60
C GLY A 40 25.28 -3.12 -29.54
N PRO A 41 24.45 -3.01 -30.60
CA PRO A 41 23.05 -3.43 -30.56
C PRO A 41 22.93 -4.97 -30.60
N GLY A 42 22.35 -5.56 -29.54
CA GLY A 42 21.99 -6.99 -29.52
C GLY A 42 22.11 -7.70 -28.16
N TYR A 43 22.80 -7.12 -27.19
CA TYR A 43 22.96 -7.72 -25.85
C TYR A 43 22.03 -7.07 -24.82
N ARG A 44 21.17 -7.86 -24.19
CA ARG A 44 20.43 -7.48 -22.97
C ARG A 44 20.92 -8.35 -21.81
N GLU A 45 21.64 -7.76 -20.88
CA GLU A 45 21.97 -8.40 -19.59
C GLU A 45 21.01 -7.87 -18.52
N ASN A 46 20.43 -8.77 -17.72
CA ASN A 46 19.61 -8.40 -16.57
C ASN A 46 20.49 -8.31 -15.33
N TRP A 47 20.47 -7.18 -14.64
CA TRP A 47 21.25 -6.99 -13.40
C TRP A 47 20.32 -7.01 -12.19
N LEU A 48 20.64 -7.84 -11.20
CA LEU A 48 20.11 -7.71 -9.84
C LEU A 48 21.02 -6.77 -9.05
N VAL A 49 20.48 -5.64 -8.61
CA VAL A 49 21.20 -4.68 -7.76
C VAL A 49 20.56 -4.72 -6.37
N PHE A 50 21.36 -5.09 -5.38
CA PHE A 50 20.92 -5.11 -3.99
C PHE A 50 21.31 -3.77 -3.35
N HIS A 51 20.30 -3.00 -2.92
CA HIS A 51 20.54 -1.82 -2.11
C HIS A 51 20.37 -2.21 -0.64
N VAL A 52 21.49 -2.21 0.09
CA VAL A 52 21.51 -2.43 1.54
C VAL A 52 21.62 -1.07 2.21
N PHE A 53 20.58 -0.67 2.94
CA PHE A 53 20.58 0.55 3.74
C PHE A 53 20.97 0.18 5.18
N GLN A 54 22.11 0.71 5.64
CA GLN A 54 22.59 0.53 7.01
C GLN A 54 22.41 1.85 7.77
N LYS A 55 21.80 1.79 8.96
CA LYS A 55 21.54 2.98 9.79
C LYS A 55 22.74 3.24 10.70
N GLY A 56 23.62 4.16 10.31
CA GLY A 56 24.69 4.68 11.16
C GLY A 56 24.19 5.80 12.09
N PRO A 57 24.93 6.13 13.18
CA PRO A 57 24.52 7.13 14.16
C PRO A 57 24.49 8.58 13.64
N ALA A 58 24.90 8.85 12.39
CA ALA A 58 24.89 10.20 11.83
C ALA A 58 24.43 10.32 10.37
N GLN A 59 24.39 9.24 9.56
CA GLN A 59 23.97 9.26 8.15
C GLN A 59 23.39 7.90 7.72
N LEU A 60 22.49 7.92 6.73
CA LEU A 60 22.10 6.75 5.94
C LEU A 60 23.23 6.48 4.94
N GLU A 61 24.03 5.46 5.16
CA GLU A 61 25.01 5.01 4.16
C GLU A 61 24.32 4.03 3.19
N GLN A 62 24.37 4.36 1.90
CA GLN A 62 23.89 3.49 0.82
C GLN A 62 25.02 2.56 0.38
N CYS A 63 24.96 1.30 0.79
CA CYS A 63 25.82 0.26 0.24
C CYS A 63 25.09 -0.41 -0.93
N SER A 64 25.56 -0.16 -2.15
CA SER A 64 25.08 -0.86 -3.35
C SER A 64 25.95 -2.10 -3.60
N LEU A 65 25.37 -3.29 -3.45
CA LEU A 65 26.01 -4.53 -3.84
C LEU A 65 25.63 -4.84 -5.29
N ARG A 66 26.61 -4.81 -6.20
CA ARG A 66 26.44 -5.20 -7.60
C ARG A 66 26.83 -6.68 -7.74
N VAL A 67 25.87 -7.53 -8.06
CA VAL A 67 26.13 -8.95 -8.34
C VAL A 67 26.07 -9.15 -9.86
N GLU A 68 27.22 -9.46 -10.45
CA GLU A 68 27.36 -9.79 -11.87
C GLU A 68 27.07 -11.28 -12.05
N MET A 69 25.98 -11.60 -12.73
CA MET A 69 25.64 -12.99 -13.09
C MET A 69 25.91 -13.17 -14.59
N THR A 70 27.09 -13.65 -14.94
CA THR A 70 27.44 -14.03 -16.30
C THR A 70 26.69 -15.31 -16.68
N LEU A 71 25.85 -15.22 -17.72
CA LEU A 71 25.33 -16.39 -18.42
C LEU A 71 26.49 -17.08 -19.13
N SER A 72 26.86 -18.29 -18.69
CA SER A 72 27.85 -19.11 -19.39
C SER A 72 27.34 -19.45 -20.80
N HIS A 73 28.07 -19.00 -21.82
CA HIS A 73 27.85 -19.32 -23.23
C HIS A 73 27.78 -20.83 -23.49
N LEU A 74 26.80 -21.27 -24.28
CA LEU A 74 26.86 -22.54 -25.02
C LEU A 74 27.38 -22.27 -26.44
N PRO A 75 28.27 -23.12 -27.00
CA PRO A 75 28.79 -22.97 -28.36
C PRO A 75 27.70 -23.26 -29.41
N PRO A 76 27.86 -22.79 -30.67
CA PRO A 76 26.83 -22.94 -31.68
C PRO A 76 26.83 -24.37 -32.21
N GLU A 77 25.73 -25.10 -32.02
CA GLU A 77 25.50 -26.35 -32.75
C GLU A 77 24.28 -26.29 -33.65
N SER A 78 24.53 -26.85 -34.81
CA SER A 78 23.71 -27.04 -36.00
C SER A 78 22.41 -27.80 -35.77
N HIS A 79 21.45 -27.52 -36.67
CA HIS A 79 20.20 -28.23 -36.91
C HIS A 79 20.07 -29.66 -36.36
N SER A 80 19.12 -29.90 -35.46
CA SER A 80 18.13 -30.97 -35.60
C SER A 80 16.96 -30.80 -34.61
N THR A 81 15.81 -31.31 -35.01
CA THR A 81 14.50 -31.14 -34.39
C THR A 81 14.31 -31.92 -33.09
N SER A 82 13.63 -31.28 -32.12
CA SER A 82 12.68 -31.83 -31.11
C SER A 82 12.96 -31.39 -29.67
N LYS A 83 11.91 -30.86 -29.01
CA LYS A 83 11.57 -30.90 -27.56
C LYS A 83 11.09 -29.56 -26.99
N HIS A 84 9.79 -29.30 -27.13
CA HIS A 84 9.04 -28.47 -26.18
C HIS A 84 8.74 -29.29 -24.92
N LYS A 85 9.66 -29.29 -23.95
CA LYS A 85 9.37 -29.64 -22.53
C LYS A 85 10.49 -29.30 -21.53
N ALA A 86 11.61 -28.72 -21.95
CA ALA A 86 12.78 -28.50 -21.09
C ALA A 86 13.00 -27.04 -20.62
N ASP A 87 12.22 -26.08 -21.13
CA ASP A 87 12.39 -24.65 -20.77
C ASP A 87 11.66 -24.22 -19.49
N ASP A 88 10.54 -24.87 -19.12
CA ASP A 88 9.80 -24.56 -17.88
C ASP A 88 10.56 -25.02 -16.62
N ASP A 89 11.26 -26.15 -16.67
CA ASP A 89 12.02 -26.67 -15.51
C ASP A 89 13.24 -25.80 -15.18
N LYS A 90 13.90 -25.21 -16.20
CA LYS A 90 15.03 -24.29 -15.99
C LYS A 90 14.59 -22.95 -15.41
N GLY A 91 13.42 -22.45 -15.81
CA GLY A 91 12.82 -21.24 -15.25
C GLY A 91 12.46 -21.41 -13.77
N ASN A 92 11.93 -22.58 -13.38
CA ASN A 92 11.62 -22.91 -12.00
C ASN A 92 12.87 -23.12 -11.14
N SER A 93 13.92 -23.79 -11.66
CA SER A 93 15.20 -23.95 -10.96
C SER A 93 15.83 -22.60 -10.64
N PHE A 94 15.90 -21.70 -11.63
CA PHE A 94 16.51 -20.38 -11.48
C PHE A 94 15.79 -19.49 -10.45
N LEU A 95 14.45 -19.52 -10.43
CA LEU A 95 13.67 -18.81 -9.42
C LEU A 95 13.88 -19.42 -8.02
N SER A 96 14.02 -20.74 -7.92
CA SER A 96 14.33 -21.41 -6.64
C SER A 96 15.73 -21.08 -6.13
N ASP A 97 16.71 -20.91 -7.04
CA ASP A 97 18.09 -20.54 -6.69
C ASP A 97 18.16 -19.09 -6.19
N ILE A 98 17.35 -18.19 -6.78
CA ILE A 98 17.16 -16.83 -6.26
C ILE A 98 16.47 -16.85 -4.89
N ASP A 99 15.42 -17.65 -4.71
CA ASP A 99 14.74 -17.80 -3.43
C ASP A 99 15.69 -18.33 -2.34
N ALA A 100 16.50 -19.34 -2.65
CA ALA A 100 17.49 -19.90 -1.73
C ALA A 100 18.56 -18.86 -1.37
N PHE A 101 19.09 -18.13 -2.37
CA PHE A 101 20.08 -17.08 -2.15
C PHE A 101 19.53 -15.93 -1.30
N ILE A 102 18.32 -15.45 -1.60
CA ILE A 102 17.66 -14.38 -0.85
C ILE A 102 17.38 -14.83 0.59
N ASN A 103 16.83 -16.04 0.81
CA ASN A 103 16.54 -16.52 2.17
C ASN A 103 17.83 -16.73 2.97
N GLN A 104 18.87 -17.31 2.38
CA GLN A 104 20.16 -17.56 3.04
C GLN A 104 20.89 -16.27 3.41
N PHE A 105 20.78 -15.22 2.61
CA PHE A 105 21.40 -13.92 2.91
C PHE A 105 20.69 -13.16 4.05
N LEU A 106 19.43 -13.49 4.33
CA LEU A 106 18.60 -12.79 5.32
C LEU A 106 18.59 -13.46 6.69
N GLU A 107 18.78 -14.78 6.75
CA GLU A 107 18.83 -15.55 8.01
C GLU A 107 20.12 -15.31 8.82
N GLY A 108 21.15 -14.70 8.22
CA GLY A 108 22.42 -14.37 8.89
C GLY A 108 22.38 -13.20 9.89
N THR A 109 21.19 -12.71 10.27
CA THR A 109 21.02 -11.52 11.14
C THR A 109 20.46 -11.82 12.55
N ALA A 110 20.42 -13.08 12.98
CA ALA A 110 20.01 -13.44 14.34
C ALA A 110 21.12 -13.13 15.38
N GLU A 111 20.80 -12.27 16.35
CA GLU A 111 21.68 -11.80 17.44
C GLU A 111 22.13 -12.90 18.42
N PRO A 112 23.34 -12.79 18.99
CA PRO A 112 23.63 -13.27 20.33
C PRO A 112 23.64 -12.11 21.36
N SER A 113 23.04 -12.40 22.52
CA SER A 113 22.90 -11.58 23.73
C SER A 113 24.17 -10.86 24.22
N PRO A 114 24.09 -9.61 24.74
CA PRO A 114 25.28 -8.87 25.18
C PRO A 114 25.64 -9.07 26.65
N GLN A 115 26.90 -9.44 26.90
CA GLN A 115 27.60 -9.26 28.18
C GLN A 115 28.25 -7.87 28.22
N THR A 116 28.12 -7.23 29.36
CA THR A 116 28.60 -5.89 29.72
C THR A 116 30.12 -5.81 29.82
N ARG A 117 30.75 -4.83 29.15
CA ARG A 117 32.06 -4.27 29.56
C ARG A 117 32.11 -2.76 29.32
N GLU A 118 32.29 -2.03 30.41
CA GLU A 118 32.56 -0.60 30.49
C GLU A 118 33.98 -0.28 29.97
N VAL A 119 34.14 0.80 29.19
CA VAL A 119 35.40 1.55 29.12
C VAL A 119 35.08 3.04 28.97
N GLY A 120 35.66 3.85 29.85
CA GLY A 120 35.38 5.28 30.04
C GLY A 120 36.01 6.24 29.02
N ALA A 121 35.61 7.50 29.19
CA ALA A 121 36.02 8.68 28.45
C ALA A 121 37.48 9.11 28.73
N PRO A 122 38.03 9.95 27.85
CA PRO A 122 38.65 11.16 28.37
C PRO A 122 38.27 12.45 27.62
N GLU A 123 38.46 13.53 28.36
CA GLU A 123 38.13 14.93 28.12
C GLU A 123 39.19 15.75 27.36
N THR A 124 38.68 16.82 26.72
CA THR A 124 39.28 18.17 26.50
C THR A 124 40.40 18.41 25.46
N SER A 125 40.15 19.36 24.53
CA SER A 125 40.71 20.73 24.59
C SER A 125 40.37 21.58 23.34
N ARG A 126 40.26 22.90 23.55
CA ARG A 126 39.97 23.97 22.59
C ARG A 126 41.18 24.33 21.72
N ASN A 127 40.96 24.79 20.48
CA ASN A 127 41.34 26.16 20.04
C ASN A 127 40.85 26.51 18.62
N GLN A 128 40.75 27.83 18.38
CA GLN A 128 40.02 28.53 17.34
C GLN A 128 40.78 28.76 16.02
N SER A 129 39.98 29.11 15.00
CA SER A 129 40.21 30.11 13.92
C SER A 129 40.26 29.58 12.49
N GLY A 130 39.53 30.25 11.59
CA GLY A 130 39.55 30.01 10.14
C GLY A 130 38.25 30.42 9.43
N ASP A 131 38.26 31.63 8.88
CA ASP A 131 37.27 32.30 8.03
C ASP A 131 36.92 31.53 6.73
N ALA A 132 35.65 31.58 6.30
CA ALA A 132 35.20 31.62 4.90
C ALA A 132 33.65 31.55 4.80
N GLY A 133 33.06 32.57 4.17
CA GLY A 133 31.61 32.74 4.03
C GLY A 133 30.85 31.54 3.46
N LYS A 134 29.72 31.22 4.10
CA LYS A 134 28.70 30.33 3.59
C LYS A 134 27.33 30.96 3.81
N GLN A 135 26.54 30.96 2.74
CA GLN A 135 25.13 31.33 2.75
C GLN A 135 24.42 30.60 3.89
N GLU A 136 23.64 31.33 4.69
CA GLU A 136 22.81 30.77 5.74
C GLU A 136 21.77 29.83 5.12
N GLU A 137 22.08 28.54 5.03
CA GLU A 137 21.05 27.51 5.01
C GLU A 137 20.26 27.67 6.31
N LYS A 138 19.03 28.15 6.18
CA LYS A 138 18.06 28.23 7.27
C LYS A 138 17.89 26.81 7.83
N PHE A 139 18.60 26.51 8.91
CA PHE A 139 18.37 25.32 9.72
C PHE A 139 16.94 25.42 10.27
N VAL A 140 16.00 24.79 9.57
CA VAL A 140 14.66 24.57 10.10
C VAL A 140 14.80 23.44 11.11
N PRO A 141 14.56 23.68 12.41
CA PRO A 141 14.70 22.65 13.41
C PRO A 141 13.80 21.47 13.04
N ARG A 142 14.44 20.31 12.82
CA ARG A 142 13.76 19.03 12.73
C ARG A 142 12.87 18.93 13.96
N ARG A 143 11.54 18.84 13.78
CA ARG A 143 10.57 18.72 14.88
C ARG A 143 11.14 17.72 15.89
N GLU A 144 11.27 18.13 17.15
CA GLU A 144 11.87 17.34 18.21
C GLU A 144 11.37 15.89 18.13
N TRP A 145 12.31 14.95 18.21
CA TRP A 145 12.04 13.53 18.09
C TRP A 145 11.04 13.09 19.16
N LYS A 146 9.75 13.07 18.82
CA LYS A 146 8.74 12.35 19.59
C LYS A 146 8.94 10.87 19.34
N ILE A 147 9.98 10.28 19.92
CA ILE A 147 10.01 8.83 20.09
C ILE A 147 9.04 8.57 21.25
N HIS A 148 7.83 8.12 20.95
CA HIS A 148 6.92 7.66 21.98
C HIS A 148 7.46 6.36 22.60
N LEU A 149 8.36 6.51 23.58
CA LEU A 149 8.94 5.44 24.38
C LEU A 149 7.92 4.75 25.30
N THR A 150 6.79 5.41 25.55
CA THR A 150 5.68 4.87 26.35
C THR A 150 5.14 3.60 25.69
N PRO A 151 5.07 2.43 26.33
CA PRO A 151 4.56 1.22 25.70
C PRO A 151 3.18 1.43 25.04
N ILE A 152 2.94 0.77 23.90
CA ILE A 152 1.59 0.72 23.31
C ILE A 152 0.64 0.09 24.33
N PRO A 153 -0.54 0.69 24.62
CA PRO A 153 -1.51 0.12 25.54
C PRO A 153 -1.88 -1.33 25.17
N MET A 154 -1.99 -2.20 26.18
CA MET A 154 -2.30 -3.61 25.97
C MET A 154 -3.64 -3.80 25.22
N GLU A 155 -4.64 -2.98 25.54
CA GLU A 155 -5.95 -2.99 24.88
C GLU A 155 -5.87 -2.72 23.37
N MET A 156 -4.99 -1.79 22.94
CA MET A 156 -4.80 -1.49 21.53
C MET A 156 -4.14 -2.65 20.78
N ARG A 157 -3.19 -3.35 21.42
CA ARG A 157 -2.58 -4.56 20.86
C ARG A 157 -3.58 -5.70 20.77
N GLN A 158 -4.34 -5.95 21.83
CA GLN A 158 -5.36 -7.00 21.85
C GLN A 158 -6.42 -6.76 20.77
N ARG A 159 -6.91 -5.51 20.65
CA ARG A 159 -7.85 -5.12 19.60
C ARG A 159 -7.34 -5.44 18.20
N GLN A 160 -6.05 -5.25 17.92
CA GLN A 160 -5.47 -5.59 16.62
C GLN A 160 -5.34 -7.10 16.43
N GLU A 161 -5.00 -7.84 17.47
CA GLU A 161 -4.97 -9.31 17.41
C GLU A 161 -6.35 -9.88 17.13
N ASP A 162 -7.38 -9.43 17.84
CA ASP A 162 -8.77 -9.85 17.65
C ASP A 162 -9.25 -9.57 16.21
N ARG A 163 -8.89 -8.41 15.64
CA ARG A 163 -9.26 -8.04 14.27
C ARG A 163 -8.58 -8.93 13.22
N LYS A 164 -7.29 -9.23 13.39
CA LYS A 164 -6.56 -10.12 12.48
C LYS A 164 -7.07 -11.56 12.58
N GLN A 165 -7.28 -12.05 13.81
CA GLN A 165 -7.80 -13.39 14.06
C GLN A 165 -9.18 -13.56 13.43
N LEU A 166 -10.07 -12.56 13.56
CA LEU A 166 -11.38 -12.60 12.92
C LEU A 166 -11.29 -12.73 11.39
N ILE A 167 -10.42 -11.95 10.73
CA ILE A 167 -10.22 -12.08 9.28
C ILE A 167 -9.74 -13.49 8.95
N HIS A 168 -8.75 -13.98 9.69
CA HIS A 168 -8.20 -15.32 9.51
C HIS A 168 -9.31 -16.38 9.61
N ASP A 169 -10.10 -16.36 10.67
CA ASP A 169 -11.18 -17.32 10.93
C ASP A 169 -12.27 -17.28 9.84
N VAL A 170 -12.65 -16.09 9.37
CA VAL A 170 -13.63 -15.96 8.29
C VAL A 170 -13.07 -16.50 6.97
N CYS A 171 -11.78 -16.27 6.71
CA CYS A 171 -11.13 -16.75 5.48
C CYS A 171 -10.94 -18.28 5.50
N THR A 172 -10.48 -18.87 6.61
CA THR A 172 -10.17 -20.31 6.72
C THR A 172 -11.40 -21.16 7.07
N ASN A 173 -12.14 -20.77 8.09
CA ASN A 173 -13.17 -21.58 8.74
C ASN A 173 -14.60 -21.09 8.49
N GLY A 174 -14.78 -19.96 7.82
CA GLY A 174 -16.09 -19.39 7.54
C GLY A 174 -16.96 -20.29 6.65
N THR A 175 -18.27 -20.30 6.90
CA THR A 175 -19.26 -20.89 5.97
C THR A 175 -19.64 -19.91 4.84
N LEU A 176 -19.26 -18.64 4.98
CA LEU A 176 -19.60 -17.59 4.02
C LEU A 176 -18.77 -17.72 2.74
N ASN A 177 -19.43 -18.07 1.63
CA ASN A 177 -18.79 -18.05 0.33
C ASN A 177 -18.92 -16.67 -0.32
N PHE A 178 -17.82 -16.12 -0.81
CA PHE A 178 -17.79 -14.88 -1.58
C PHE A 178 -16.70 -14.95 -2.66
N LEU A 179 -16.85 -14.11 -3.69
CA LEU A 179 -15.98 -14.13 -4.85
C LEU A 179 -14.50 -13.98 -4.47
N GLY A 180 -13.66 -14.90 -4.96
CA GLY A 180 -12.21 -14.83 -4.72
C GLY A 180 -11.80 -15.23 -3.30
N ARG A 181 -12.66 -15.83 -2.48
CA ARG A 181 -12.25 -16.35 -1.16
C ARG A 181 -11.15 -17.41 -1.27
N ASN A 182 -11.35 -18.41 -2.13
CA ASN A 182 -10.48 -19.59 -2.22
C ASN A 182 -9.36 -19.46 -3.27
N ARG A 183 -9.17 -18.29 -3.86
CA ARG A 183 -8.11 -18.08 -4.86
C ARG A 183 -6.78 -17.81 -4.16
N THR A 184 -5.68 -18.08 -4.86
CA THR A 184 -4.34 -17.72 -4.41
C THR A 184 -4.02 -16.26 -4.78
N PHE A 185 -2.93 -15.70 -4.23
CA PHE A 185 -2.47 -14.37 -4.62
C PHE A 185 -2.12 -14.28 -6.12
N ASP A 186 -1.63 -15.37 -6.72
CA ASP A 186 -1.27 -15.41 -8.14
C ASP A 186 -2.48 -15.29 -9.07
N ASP A 187 -3.65 -15.76 -8.61
CA ASP A 187 -4.91 -15.69 -9.35
C ASP A 187 -5.55 -14.29 -9.36
N ILE A 188 -5.01 -13.33 -8.60
CA ILE A 188 -5.52 -11.96 -8.57
C ILE A 188 -5.04 -11.23 -9.83
N PRO A 189 -5.89 -10.70 -10.70
CA PRO A 189 -5.44 -9.92 -11.85
C PRO A 189 -4.61 -8.69 -11.45
N ASN A 190 -3.57 -8.33 -12.21
CA ASN A 190 -2.70 -7.16 -11.90
C ASN A 190 -3.51 -5.87 -11.68
N LYS A 191 -4.54 -5.63 -12.50
CA LYS A 191 -5.44 -4.47 -12.38
C LYS A 191 -6.16 -4.38 -11.03
N ASP A 192 -6.39 -5.51 -10.36
CA ASP A 192 -7.05 -5.56 -9.05
C ASP A 192 -6.05 -5.35 -7.90
N LEU A 193 -4.76 -5.17 -8.19
CA LEU A 193 -3.71 -4.83 -7.22
C LEU A 193 -3.39 -3.32 -7.20
N ASP A 194 -4.22 -2.50 -7.84
CA ASP A 194 -4.00 -1.04 -7.90
C ASP A 194 -4.24 -0.34 -6.55
N HIS A 195 -4.87 -1.02 -5.60
CA HIS A 195 -5.14 -0.50 -4.27
C HIS A 195 -3.96 -0.64 -3.29
N LEU A 196 -2.94 -1.41 -3.65
CA LEU A 196 -1.79 -1.71 -2.79
C LEU A 196 -0.65 -0.75 -3.09
N ILE A 197 -0.59 0.36 -2.36
CA ILE A 197 0.50 1.35 -2.44
C ILE A 197 1.70 0.81 -1.66
N VAL A 198 2.88 0.90 -2.26
CA VAL A 198 4.12 0.38 -1.71
C VAL A 198 5.07 1.52 -1.43
N ASP A 199 5.62 1.55 -0.22
CA ASP A 199 6.77 2.37 0.12
C ASP A 199 7.95 1.48 0.51
N ASP A 200 8.92 1.38 -0.39
CA ASP A 200 10.09 0.52 -0.22
C ASP A 200 11.05 1.06 0.85
N ARG A 201 11.01 2.37 1.11
CA ARG A 201 11.90 3.05 2.05
C ARG A 201 11.62 2.64 3.49
N HIS A 202 10.34 2.57 3.87
CA HIS A 202 9.92 2.19 5.21
C HIS A 202 9.37 0.76 5.27
N GLY A 203 9.34 0.03 4.15
CA GLY A 203 8.83 -1.33 4.09
C GLY A 203 7.33 -1.40 4.39
N ILE A 204 6.53 -0.56 3.72
CA ILE A 204 5.10 -0.41 3.97
C ILE A 204 4.29 -0.82 2.76
N ILE A 205 3.18 -1.53 3.00
CA ILE A 205 2.12 -1.74 2.00
C ILE A 205 0.81 -1.21 2.57
N TYR A 206 0.28 -0.16 1.96
CA TYR A 206 -1.03 0.40 2.29
C TYR A 206 -2.07 -0.04 1.28
N CYS A 207 -3.07 -0.83 1.70
CA CYS A 207 -4.27 -1.01 0.88
C CYS A 207 -5.25 0.14 1.10
N TYR A 208 -5.38 1.03 0.13
CA TYR A 208 -6.30 2.15 0.26
C TYR A 208 -7.72 1.77 -0.09
N VAL A 209 -8.63 2.08 0.82
CA VAL A 209 -10.08 1.91 0.65
C VAL A 209 -10.69 3.31 0.64
N PRO A 210 -11.55 3.68 -0.33
CA PRO A 210 -12.18 4.99 -0.26
C PRO A 210 -13.12 5.18 0.94
N LYS A 211 -13.33 6.43 1.36
CA LYS A 211 -14.31 6.81 2.41
C LYS A 211 -13.98 6.30 3.82
N VAL A 212 -12.73 5.91 4.04
CA VAL A 212 -12.17 5.50 5.34
C VAL A 212 -10.87 6.27 5.66
N ALA A 213 -10.92 7.59 5.45
CA ALA A 213 -9.79 8.51 5.61
C ALA A 213 -8.58 8.27 4.67
N CYS A 214 -8.78 7.60 3.53
CA CYS A 214 -7.71 7.32 2.57
C CYS A 214 -6.98 8.56 2.03
N THR A 215 -7.63 9.72 1.96
CA THR A 215 -6.98 10.96 1.52
C THR A 215 -5.85 11.36 2.46
N ASN A 216 -6.04 11.23 3.78
CA ASN A 216 -5.00 11.53 4.76
C ASN A 216 -3.90 10.47 4.76
N TRP A 217 -4.25 9.19 4.64
CA TRP A 217 -3.24 8.14 4.48
C TRP A 217 -2.42 8.29 3.19
N LYS A 218 -3.03 8.68 2.06
CA LYS A 218 -2.31 8.98 0.82
C LYS A 218 -1.34 10.16 0.98
N ARG A 219 -1.72 11.20 1.73
CA ARG A 219 -0.80 12.30 2.06
C ARG A 219 0.40 11.81 2.87
N ILE A 220 0.16 10.98 3.87
CA ILE A 220 1.24 10.34 4.64
C ILE A 220 2.15 9.51 3.73
N MET A 221 1.59 8.67 2.85
CA MET A 221 2.39 7.90 1.89
C MET A 221 3.23 8.78 0.96
N ILE A 222 2.72 9.94 0.53
CA ILE A 222 3.49 10.91 -0.28
C ILE A 222 4.66 11.49 0.52
N VAL A 223 4.43 11.91 1.77
CA VAL A 223 5.50 12.42 2.65
C VAL A 223 6.56 11.34 2.90
N LEU A 224 6.15 10.12 3.27
CA LEU A 224 7.08 9.03 3.56
C LEU A 224 7.90 8.59 2.34
N SER A 225 7.27 8.52 1.17
CA SER A 225 7.96 8.17 -0.08
C SER A 225 8.80 9.31 -0.66
N GLU A 226 8.64 10.53 -0.15
CA GLU A 226 9.21 11.77 -0.72
C GLU A 226 8.91 11.91 -2.22
N SER A 227 7.76 11.40 -2.67
CA SER A 227 7.41 11.30 -4.10
C SER A 227 6.97 12.62 -4.72
N LEU A 228 6.72 13.65 -3.90
CA LEU A 228 6.32 14.99 -4.34
C LEU A 228 7.22 16.03 -3.70
N LEU A 229 7.69 16.98 -4.52
CA LEU A 229 8.60 18.05 -4.13
C LEU A 229 7.92 19.42 -4.24
N ILE A 230 8.32 20.35 -3.37
CA ILE A 230 8.06 21.79 -3.43
C ILE A 230 9.40 22.51 -3.42
N ASP A 231 9.67 23.32 -4.44
CA ASP A 231 10.95 24.04 -4.62
C ASP A 231 12.20 23.14 -4.53
N GLY A 232 12.09 21.91 -5.04
CA GLY A 232 13.17 20.91 -5.03
C GLY A 232 13.31 20.12 -3.72
N VAL A 233 12.48 20.39 -2.70
CA VAL A 233 12.52 19.73 -1.39
C VAL A 233 11.25 18.88 -1.18
N PRO A 234 11.33 17.68 -0.59
CA PRO A 234 10.14 16.88 -0.29
C PRO A 234 9.17 17.59 0.66
N TYR A 235 7.87 17.39 0.44
CA TYR A 235 6.85 17.82 1.40
C TYR A 235 7.06 17.13 2.75
N GLN A 236 7.02 17.91 3.84
CA GLN A 236 7.21 17.40 5.21
C GLN A 236 5.91 17.27 5.99
N ASP A 237 4.94 18.16 5.78
CA ASP A 237 3.64 18.10 6.44
C ASP A 237 2.58 17.49 5.51
N PRO A 238 1.88 16.41 5.91
CA PRO A 238 0.78 15.86 5.12
C PRO A 238 -0.32 16.86 4.78
N LEU A 239 -0.55 17.89 5.62
CA LEU A 239 -1.59 18.90 5.38
C LEU A 239 -1.23 19.91 4.29
N ASP A 240 0.06 20.10 4.00
CA ASP A 240 0.53 21.04 2.97
C ASP A 240 0.35 20.48 1.56
N ILE A 241 0.11 19.17 1.42
CA ILE A 241 -0.07 18.52 0.11
C ILE A 241 -1.40 18.96 -0.54
N PRO A 242 -1.36 19.59 -1.73
CA PRO A 242 -2.54 20.03 -2.46
C PRO A 242 -3.46 18.88 -2.87
N GLN A 243 -4.78 19.11 -2.86
CA GLN A 243 -5.79 18.06 -3.04
C GLN A 243 -5.74 17.38 -4.42
N GLU A 244 -5.41 18.15 -5.46
CA GLU A 244 -5.25 17.74 -6.85
C GLU A 244 -4.17 16.67 -7.03
N HIS A 245 -3.15 16.65 -6.17
CA HIS A 245 -2.06 15.69 -6.25
C HIS A 245 -2.34 14.39 -5.50
N ILE A 246 -3.15 14.43 -4.43
CA ILE A 246 -3.36 13.28 -3.53
C ILE A 246 -3.89 12.04 -4.28
N HIS A 247 -4.75 12.27 -5.27
CA HIS A 247 -5.38 11.20 -6.05
C HIS A 247 -4.66 10.91 -7.37
N ASN A 248 -3.57 11.61 -7.67
CA ASN A 248 -2.77 11.36 -8.87
C ASN A 248 -2.13 9.97 -8.77
N SER A 249 -2.56 9.06 -9.64
CA SER A 249 -2.07 7.68 -9.61
C SER A 249 -0.57 7.62 -9.78
N SER A 250 0.08 8.52 -10.54
CA SER A 250 1.53 8.53 -10.78
C SER A 250 2.37 8.67 -9.51
N LEU A 251 1.88 9.40 -8.50
CA LEU A 251 2.61 9.61 -7.23
C LEU A 251 2.60 8.37 -6.32
N HIS A 252 1.61 7.49 -6.49
CA HIS A 252 1.48 6.28 -5.67
C HIS A 252 2.04 5.07 -6.42
N PHE A 253 3.16 4.51 -5.97
CA PHE A 253 3.71 3.30 -6.58
C PHE A 253 2.92 2.07 -6.10
N THR A 254 2.06 1.51 -6.96
CA THR A 254 1.18 0.40 -6.61
C THR A 254 1.68 -0.92 -7.17
N PHE A 255 1.27 -2.06 -6.61
CA PHE A 255 1.58 -3.38 -7.16
C PHE A 255 1.13 -3.55 -8.62
N ASN A 256 0.01 -2.95 -9.04
CA ASN A 256 -0.40 -2.94 -10.45
C ASN A 256 0.71 -2.38 -11.39
N LYS A 257 1.54 -1.44 -10.91
CA LYS A 257 2.65 -0.86 -11.68
C LYS A 257 3.91 -1.72 -11.72
N PHE A 258 4.04 -2.73 -10.87
CA PHE A 258 5.23 -3.58 -10.81
C PHE A 258 5.47 -4.31 -12.14
N TRP A 259 4.41 -4.72 -12.84
CA TRP A 259 4.56 -5.35 -14.15
C TRP A 259 5.32 -4.45 -15.12
N LYS A 260 5.00 -3.14 -15.14
CA LYS A 260 5.66 -2.17 -16.02
C LYS A 260 7.13 -1.95 -15.65
N ARG A 261 7.49 -2.05 -14.37
CA ARG A 261 8.86 -1.79 -13.89
C ARG A 261 9.74 -3.05 -13.91
N TYR A 262 9.22 -4.19 -13.47
CA TYR A 262 9.99 -5.41 -13.19
C TYR A 262 9.65 -6.58 -14.14
N GLY A 263 8.68 -6.42 -15.05
CA GLY A 263 8.31 -7.45 -16.02
C GLY A 263 7.94 -8.79 -15.36
N LYS A 264 8.53 -9.89 -15.85
CA LYS A 264 8.28 -11.26 -15.36
C LYS A 264 8.59 -11.47 -13.87
N PHE A 265 9.47 -10.65 -13.28
CA PHE A 265 9.83 -10.75 -11.85
C PHE A 265 8.84 -10.05 -10.93
N SER A 266 7.87 -9.30 -11.47
CA SER A 266 6.90 -8.51 -10.70
C SER A 266 6.19 -9.33 -9.61
N ARG A 267 5.66 -10.51 -9.93
CA ARG A 267 4.93 -11.37 -8.99
C ARG A 267 5.80 -11.89 -7.86
N HIS A 268 7.01 -12.32 -8.18
CA HIS A 268 7.97 -12.78 -7.19
C HIS A 268 8.34 -11.65 -6.22
N LEU A 269 8.65 -10.45 -6.73
CA LEU A 269 8.92 -9.27 -5.89
C LEU A 269 7.72 -8.86 -5.02
N MET A 270 6.49 -8.93 -5.54
CA MET A 270 5.28 -8.70 -4.75
C MET A 270 5.21 -9.67 -3.55
N LYS A 271 5.44 -10.97 -3.78
CA LYS A 271 5.42 -11.99 -2.71
C LYS A 271 6.49 -11.73 -1.66
N ILE A 272 7.71 -11.38 -2.07
CA ILE A 272 8.78 -11.00 -1.14
C ILE A 272 8.36 -9.82 -0.28
N LYS A 273 7.81 -8.76 -0.90
CA LYS A 273 7.36 -7.56 -0.18
C LYS A 273 6.18 -7.88 0.74
N LEU A 274 5.21 -8.70 0.31
CA LEU A 274 4.11 -9.15 1.17
C LEU A 274 4.60 -9.92 2.41
N LYS A 275 5.68 -10.70 2.29
CA LYS A 275 6.29 -11.41 3.42
C LYS A 275 7.03 -10.46 4.39
N LYS A 276 7.68 -9.41 3.87
CA LYS A 276 8.61 -8.57 4.65
C LYS A 276 8.05 -7.24 5.13
N TYR A 277 7.15 -6.62 4.37
CA TYR A 277 6.69 -5.26 4.62
C TYR A 277 5.51 -5.26 5.58
N THR A 278 5.36 -4.20 6.39
CA THR A 278 4.17 -4.01 7.21
C THR A 278 2.99 -3.63 6.32
N LYS A 279 1.94 -4.45 6.33
CA LYS A 279 0.75 -4.31 5.50
C LYS A 279 -0.40 -3.80 6.36
N PHE A 280 -1.06 -2.73 5.94
CA PHE A 280 -2.22 -2.23 6.66
C PHE A 280 -3.35 -1.81 5.73
N LEU A 281 -4.56 -1.84 6.28
CA LEU A 281 -5.72 -1.19 5.68
C LEU A 281 -6.56 -0.52 6.76
N PHE A 282 -7.41 0.41 6.32
CA PHE A 282 -8.49 0.96 7.14
C PHE A 282 -9.82 0.52 6.54
N VAL A 283 -10.81 0.33 7.40
CA VAL A 283 -12.18 -0.03 7.04
C VAL A 283 -13.18 0.83 7.79
N ARG A 284 -14.45 0.69 7.44
CA ARG A 284 -15.60 1.37 8.04
C ARG A 284 -16.82 0.49 7.87
N ASP A 285 -17.83 0.69 8.69
CA ASP A 285 -19.13 0.06 8.48
C ASP A 285 -19.55 0.16 6.99
N PRO A 286 -19.90 -0.97 6.32
CA PRO A 286 -20.18 -0.97 4.89
C PRO A 286 -21.32 -0.04 4.47
N PHE A 287 -22.40 0.08 5.26
CA PHE A 287 -23.53 0.94 4.92
C PHE A 287 -23.20 2.42 5.14
N VAL A 288 -22.51 2.75 6.22
CA VAL A 288 -21.99 4.11 6.44
C VAL A 288 -20.99 4.51 5.33
N ARG A 289 -20.18 3.56 4.84
CA ARG A 289 -19.27 3.77 3.70
C ARG A 289 -20.04 4.12 2.44
N LEU A 290 -21.16 3.44 2.15
CA LEU A 290 -22.01 3.73 1.00
C LEU A 290 -22.68 5.09 1.08
N ILE A 291 -23.22 5.46 2.25
CA ILE A 291 -23.78 6.80 2.47
C ILE A 291 -22.69 7.85 2.22
N SER A 292 -21.49 7.66 2.79
CA SER A 292 -20.37 8.57 2.55
C SER A 292 -19.94 8.63 1.08
N ALA A 293 -20.03 7.54 0.33
CA ALA A 293 -19.75 7.50 -1.09
C ALA A 293 -20.78 8.30 -1.89
N TYR A 294 -22.07 8.05 -1.65
CA TYR A 294 -23.17 8.74 -2.30
C TYR A 294 -23.09 10.25 -2.07
N ARG A 295 -22.96 10.67 -0.81
CA ARG A 295 -22.86 12.08 -0.43
C ARG A 295 -21.71 12.78 -1.15
N ASN A 296 -20.54 12.16 -1.16
CA ASN A 296 -19.38 12.74 -1.82
C ASN A 296 -19.52 12.84 -3.35
N LYS A 297 -20.26 11.93 -4.00
CA LYS A 297 -20.30 11.84 -5.47
C LYS A 297 -21.53 12.43 -6.12
N PHE A 298 -22.64 12.55 -5.39
CA PHE A 298 -23.93 12.91 -5.96
C PHE A 298 -24.65 14.07 -5.23
N GLU A 299 -24.21 14.51 -4.05
CA GLU A 299 -24.78 15.74 -3.43
C GLU A 299 -24.12 17.02 -3.96
N GLN A 300 -22.84 16.94 -4.32
CA GLN A 300 -22.07 18.05 -4.88
C GLN A 300 -21.97 17.93 -6.40
N GLN A 301 -21.83 19.07 -7.09
CA GLN A 301 -21.62 19.09 -8.55
C GLN A 301 -20.34 18.33 -8.90
N ASN A 302 -20.49 17.26 -9.67
CA ASN A 302 -19.40 16.43 -10.15
C ASN A 302 -19.75 15.91 -11.54
N GLU A 303 -19.24 16.59 -12.56
CA GLU A 303 -19.60 16.34 -13.96
C GLU A 303 -19.25 14.90 -14.40
N ASP A 304 -18.07 14.41 -14.00
CA ASP A 304 -17.60 13.07 -14.35
C ASP A 304 -18.50 11.97 -13.75
N PHE A 305 -18.80 12.07 -12.45
CA PHE A 305 -19.66 11.08 -11.78
C PHE A 305 -21.12 11.21 -12.22
N TYR A 306 -21.55 12.43 -12.53
CA TYR A 306 -22.89 12.66 -13.05
C TYR A 306 -23.09 11.95 -14.38
N LYS A 307 -22.23 12.24 -15.37
CA LYS A 307 -22.29 11.63 -16.71
C LYS A 307 -22.15 10.10 -16.68
N ARG A 308 -21.19 9.59 -15.91
CA ARG A 308 -20.88 8.14 -15.89
C ARG A 308 -21.88 7.31 -15.09
N PHE A 309 -22.48 7.87 -14.04
CA PHE A 309 -23.28 7.09 -13.09
C PHE A 309 -24.65 7.69 -12.81
N ALA A 310 -24.74 8.99 -12.52
CA ALA A 310 -26.02 9.60 -12.15
C ALA A 310 -27.04 9.54 -13.29
N VAL A 311 -26.63 9.81 -14.54
CA VAL A 311 -27.51 9.70 -15.71
C VAL A 311 -28.09 8.30 -15.85
N ILE A 312 -27.28 7.25 -15.63
CA ILE A 312 -27.74 5.85 -15.66
C ILE A 312 -28.78 5.60 -14.56
N MET A 313 -28.50 6.06 -13.33
CA MET A 313 -29.42 5.93 -12.20
C MET A 313 -30.74 6.67 -12.41
N LEU A 314 -30.69 7.85 -13.02
CA LEU A 314 -31.86 8.69 -13.30
C LEU A 314 -32.73 8.06 -14.41
N LYS A 315 -32.09 7.55 -15.48
CA LYS A 315 -32.78 6.85 -16.57
C LYS A 315 -33.45 5.56 -16.11
N ARG A 316 -32.74 4.73 -15.33
CA ARG A 316 -33.25 3.41 -14.93
C ARG A 316 -34.20 3.44 -13.74
N TYR A 317 -33.99 4.34 -12.77
CA TYR A 317 -34.70 4.29 -11.49
C TYR A 317 -35.25 5.65 -11.03
N GLY A 318 -35.05 6.72 -11.79
CA GLY A 318 -35.47 8.08 -11.42
C GLY A 318 -36.62 8.64 -12.22
N ASN A 319 -37.17 7.89 -13.18
CA ASN A 319 -38.22 8.35 -14.10
C ASN A 319 -37.81 9.55 -14.97
N TYR A 320 -36.53 9.67 -15.32
CA TYR A 320 -36.04 10.69 -16.25
C TYR A 320 -35.54 10.04 -17.55
N SER A 321 -36.34 10.07 -18.62
CA SER A 321 -35.96 9.47 -19.90
C SER A 321 -34.77 10.17 -20.57
N ASP A 322 -34.70 11.50 -20.45
CA ASP A 322 -33.60 12.31 -20.97
C ASP A 322 -33.12 13.34 -19.93
N PRO A 323 -32.28 12.92 -18.96
CA PRO A 323 -31.68 13.82 -17.99
C PRO A 323 -30.76 14.82 -18.70
N LEU A 324 -30.77 16.08 -18.23
CA LEU A 324 -29.90 17.13 -18.75
C LEU A 324 -28.43 16.69 -18.74
N ALA A 325 -27.68 17.07 -19.79
CA ALA A 325 -26.32 16.59 -20.01
C ALA A 325 -25.28 17.15 -19.02
N SER A 326 -25.55 18.34 -18.47
CA SER A 326 -24.71 19.06 -17.52
C SER A 326 -25.22 18.87 -16.09
N VAL A 327 -24.31 18.58 -15.14
CA VAL A 327 -24.68 18.45 -13.72
C VAL A 327 -25.20 19.77 -13.16
N VAL A 328 -24.70 20.90 -13.66
CA VAL A 328 -25.09 22.23 -13.19
C VAL A 328 -26.56 22.47 -13.52
N ASP A 329 -26.95 22.23 -14.77
CA ASP A 329 -28.32 22.48 -15.26
C ASP A 329 -29.31 21.48 -14.65
N ALA A 330 -28.91 20.20 -14.55
CA ALA A 330 -29.68 19.17 -13.87
C ALA A 330 -29.96 19.55 -12.41
N PHE A 331 -28.92 19.94 -11.66
CA PHE A 331 -29.05 20.25 -10.24
C PHE A 331 -29.80 21.55 -9.99
N ALA A 332 -29.68 22.54 -10.88
CA ALA A 332 -30.47 23.77 -10.86
C ALA A 332 -31.96 23.49 -11.09
N SER A 333 -32.26 22.47 -11.90
CA SER A 333 -33.63 22.00 -12.16
C SER A 333 -34.15 21.01 -11.11
N GLY A 334 -33.41 20.79 -10.02
CA GLY A 334 -33.77 19.83 -8.96
C GLY A 334 -33.61 18.35 -9.35
N ILE A 335 -33.03 18.04 -10.51
CA ILE A 335 -32.82 16.68 -10.99
C ILE A 335 -31.54 16.11 -10.38
N ARG A 336 -31.70 15.17 -9.45
CA ARG A 336 -30.58 14.50 -8.77
C ARG A 336 -30.91 13.03 -8.54
N PRO A 337 -29.94 12.11 -8.69
CA PRO A 337 -30.19 10.72 -8.32
C PRO A 337 -30.41 10.66 -6.80
N SER A 338 -31.48 10.00 -6.35
CA SER A 338 -31.69 9.77 -4.91
C SER A 338 -30.80 8.64 -4.39
N PHE A 339 -30.65 8.52 -3.06
CA PHE A 339 -29.98 7.36 -2.46
C PHE A 339 -30.70 6.05 -2.77
N SER A 340 -32.03 6.10 -2.91
CA SER A 340 -32.84 4.95 -3.33
C SER A 340 -32.53 4.52 -4.77
N ASN A 341 -32.26 5.47 -5.68
CA ASN A 341 -31.80 5.17 -7.04
C ASN A 341 -30.41 4.52 -7.02
N PHE A 342 -29.53 5.03 -6.17
CA PHE A 342 -28.18 4.49 -5.99
C PHE A 342 -28.21 3.05 -5.46
N VAL A 343 -29.03 2.75 -4.46
CA VAL A 343 -29.19 1.38 -3.95
C VAL A 343 -29.76 0.44 -5.02
N ARG A 344 -30.78 0.86 -5.78
CA ARG A 344 -31.29 0.04 -6.90
C ARG A 344 -30.23 -0.22 -7.96
N TYR A 345 -29.42 0.79 -8.30
CA TYR A 345 -28.30 0.65 -9.21
C TYR A 345 -27.26 -0.39 -8.75
N LEU A 346 -26.94 -0.42 -7.46
CA LEU A 346 -26.03 -1.42 -6.89
C LEU A 346 -26.64 -2.83 -6.89
N LEU A 347 -27.95 -2.96 -6.81
CA LEU A 347 -28.65 -4.24 -6.77
C LEU A 347 -29.04 -4.78 -8.15
N ASP A 348 -28.88 -3.97 -9.20
CA ASP A 348 -29.12 -4.40 -10.56
C ASP A 348 -27.95 -5.24 -11.07
N ALA A 349 -28.23 -6.50 -11.42
CA ALA A 349 -27.24 -7.44 -11.94
C ALA A 349 -26.62 -6.97 -13.27
N GLN A 350 -27.30 -6.10 -14.03
CA GLN A 350 -26.77 -5.53 -15.26
C GLN A 350 -25.63 -4.56 -15.00
N THR A 351 -25.62 -3.88 -13.84
CA THR A 351 -24.60 -2.88 -13.49
C THR A 351 -23.19 -3.47 -13.52
N GLU A 352 -22.96 -4.60 -12.82
CA GLU A 352 -21.63 -5.23 -12.80
C GLU A 352 -21.28 -5.97 -14.10
N LYS A 353 -22.27 -6.32 -14.93
CA LYS A 353 -22.02 -6.89 -16.27
C LYS A 353 -21.47 -5.84 -17.23
N GLU A 354 -21.99 -4.61 -17.16
CA GLU A 354 -21.56 -3.50 -18.03
C GLU A 354 -20.21 -2.94 -17.59
N MET A 355 -20.06 -2.69 -16.28
CA MET A 355 -18.81 -2.17 -15.74
C MET A 355 -18.58 -2.65 -14.31
N PRO A 356 -17.34 -3.02 -13.96
CA PRO A 356 -17.01 -3.30 -12.57
C PRO A 356 -17.36 -2.12 -11.66
N PHE A 357 -17.87 -2.39 -10.45
CA PHE A 357 -18.19 -1.33 -9.50
C PHE A 357 -17.01 -0.36 -9.29
N ASN A 358 -17.32 0.92 -9.20
CA ASN A 358 -16.35 1.94 -8.85
C ASN A 358 -15.80 1.67 -7.44
N GLU A 359 -14.51 1.95 -7.25
CA GLU A 359 -13.82 1.76 -5.96
C GLU A 359 -14.52 2.38 -4.74
N HIS A 360 -15.28 3.46 -4.92
CA HIS A 360 -15.96 4.15 -3.83
C HIS A 360 -17.11 3.35 -3.21
N TRP A 361 -17.69 2.41 -3.96
CA TRP A 361 -18.74 1.52 -3.49
C TRP A 361 -18.42 0.04 -3.76
N ARG A 362 -17.25 -0.31 -4.29
CA ARG A 362 -16.85 -1.73 -4.38
C ARG A 362 -16.63 -2.30 -2.96
N GLN A 363 -16.93 -3.58 -2.76
CA GLN A 363 -16.67 -4.24 -1.48
C GLN A 363 -15.17 -4.22 -1.13
N VAL A 364 -14.84 -4.00 0.14
CA VAL A 364 -13.47 -3.89 0.64
C VAL A 364 -12.68 -5.18 0.38
N TYR A 365 -13.29 -6.35 0.59
CA TYR A 365 -12.62 -7.63 0.33
C TYR A 365 -12.16 -7.79 -1.13
N ARG A 366 -12.84 -7.15 -2.09
CA ARG A 366 -12.46 -7.15 -3.52
C ARG A 366 -11.38 -6.13 -3.85
N LEU A 367 -11.21 -5.10 -3.02
CA LEU A 367 -10.16 -4.07 -3.18
C LEU A 367 -8.84 -4.55 -2.56
N CYS A 368 -8.94 -5.16 -1.38
CA CYS A 368 -7.78 -5.44 -0.52
C CYS A 368 -7.44 -6.91 -0.34
N HIS A 369 -8.27 -7.84 -0.83
CA HIS A 369 -7.94 -9.29 -0.85
C HIS A 369 -7.49 -9.85 0.51
N PRO A 370 -8.22 -9.62 1.62
CA PRO A 370 -7.76 -9.96 2.98
C PRO A 370 -7.61 -11.47 3.23
N CYS A 371 -8.15 -12.33 2.37
CA CYS A 371 -7.89 -13.77 2.43
C CYS A 371 -6.62 -14.20 1.68
N GLN A 372 -6.07 -13.37 0.80
CA GLN A 372 -4.81 -13.62 0.09
C GLN A 372 -3.64 -12.82 0.66
N ILE A 373 -3.93 -11.77 1.43
CA ILE A 373 -2.94 -10.86 2.02
C ILE A 373 -3.14 -10.88 3.53
N ASN A 374 -2.13 -11.39 4.25
CA ASN A 374 -2.13 -11.36 5.71
C ASN A 374 -1.79 -9.95 6.21
N TYR A 375 -2.78 -9.14 6.60
CA TYR A 375 -2.54 -7.78 7.05
C TYR A 375 -1.98 -7.74 8.48
N ASP A 376 -0.95 -6.92 8.71
CA ASP A 376 -0.34 -6.74 10.02
C ASP A 376 -1.11 -5.76 10.90
N PHE A 377 -1.94 -4.90 10.29
CA PHE A 377 -2.77 -3.93 11.00
C PHE A 377 -4.09 -3.66 10.27
N VAL A 378 -5.19 -3.62 11.02
CA VAL A 378 -6.54 -3.32 10.51
C VAL A 378 -7.13 -2.18 11.33
N GLY A 379 -7.12 -0.98 10.75
CA GLY A 379 -7.71 0.20 11.35
C GLY A 379 -9.21 0.31 11.05
N LYS A 380 -9.98 0.93 11.96
CA LYS A 380 -11.38 1.27 11.75
C LYS A 380 -11.56 2.78 11.78
N LEU A 381 -12.42 3.33 10.92
CA LEU A 381 -12.69 4.76 10.91
C LEU A 381 -13.36 5.22 12.21
N GLU A 382 -14.11 4.33 12.84
CA GLU A 382 -14.78 4.53 14.13
C GLU A 382 -13.78 4.74 15.28
N THR A 383 -12.57 4.16 15.16
CA THR A 383 -11.45 4.31 16.11
C THR A 383 -10.24 4.97 15.44
N LEU A 384 -10.47 5.84 14.43
CA LEU A 384 -9.43 6.34 13.52
C LEU A 384 -8.25 6.96 14.26
N ASP A 385 -8.53 7.84 15.23
CA ASP A 385 -7.49 8.67 15.84
C ASP A 385 -6.55 7.80 16.70
N GLU A 386 -7.10 6.88 17.49
CA GLU A 386 -6.35 5.85 18.24
C GLU A 386 -5.59 4.88 17.32
N ASP A 387 -6.26 4.36 16.28
CA ASP A 387 -5.67 3.39 15.37
C ASP A 387 -4.56 4.02 14.52
N ALA A 388 -4.70 5.29 14.13
CA ALA A 388 -3.68 6.00 13.38
C ALA A 388 -2.44 6.25 14.22
N GLU A 389 -2.60 6.71 15.47
CA GLU A 389 -1.48 6.86 16.41
C GLU A 389 -0.77 5.51 16.63
N HIS A 390 -1.52 4.47 16.93
CA HIS A 390 -0.98 3.12 17.14
C HIS A 390 -0.20 2.62 15.91
N LEU A 391 -0.75 2.77 14.71
CA LEU A 391 -0.10 2.34 13.48
C LEU A 391 1.20 3.10 13.22
N LEU A 392 1.22 4.43 13.35
CA LEU A 392 2.43 5.23 13.09
C LEU A 392 3.58 4.83 14.02
N ARG A 393 3.27 4.43 15.25
CA ARG A 393 4.23 3.91 16.23
C ARG A 393 4.74 2.51 15.86
N ILE A 394 3.88 1.61 15.39
CA ILE A 394 4.30 0.29 14.87
C ILE A 394 5.25 0.46 13.68
N LEU A 395 4.91 1.38 12.78
CA LEU A 395 5.70 1.72 11.60
C LEU A 395 7.00 2.48 11.93
N ARG A 396 7.15 2.98 13.17
CA ARG A 396 8.29 3.79 13.63
C ARG A 396 8.50 5.06 12.78
N VAL A 397 7.39 5.70 12.41
CA VAL A 397 7.36 6.95 11.62
C VAL A 397 6.60 8.06 12.35
N ASP A 398 6.20 7.84 13.61
CA ASP A 398 5.53 8.81 14.48
C ASP A 398 6.40 10.03 14.81
N ASN A 399 7.71 9.94 14.60
CA ASN A 399 8.65 11.05 14.67
C ASN A 399 8.83 11.80 13.32
N ILE A 400 8.27 11.29 12.22
CA ILE A 400 8.37 11.86 10.87
C ILE A 400 7.05 12.53 10.48
N VAL A 401 5.95 11.83 10.72
CA VAL A 401 4.61 12.25 10.31
C VAL A 401 3.64 12.14 11.47
N GLN A 402 2.62 13.01 11.46
CA GLN A 402 1.46 12.90 12.33
C GLN A 402 0.22 12.69 11.47
N PHE A 403 -0.72 11.87 11.96
CA PHE A 403 -1.99 11.70 11.27
C PHE A 403 -2.80 13.00 11.33
N PRO A 404 -3.24 13.58 10.19
CA PRO A 404 -4.01 14.80 10.22
C PRO A 404 -5.36 14.59 10.91
N ALA A 405 -5.58 15.33 12.01
CA ALA A 405 -6.83 15.31 12.75
C ALA A 405 -8.01 15.65 11.82
N SER A 406 -9.02 14.78 11.78
CA SER A 406 -10.17 14.98 10.92
C SER A 406 -11.22 15.83 11.63
N HIS A 407 -11.20 17.13 11.38
CA HIS A 407 -12.14 18.13 11.90
C HIS A 407 -13.47 18.20 11.13
N ARG A 408 -13.77 17.23 10.26
CA ARG A 408 -14.97 17.25 9.42
C ARG A 408 -16.10 16.45 10.08
N ASN A 409 -17.35 16.87 9.82
CA ASN A 409 -18.56 16.09 10.10
C ASN A 409 -18.50 14.74 9.38
N ARG A 410 -17.89 13.74 10.04
CA ARG A 410 -17.82 12.36 9.55
C ARG A 410 -19.26 11.84 9.45
N THR A 411 -19.64 11.21 8.34
CA THR A 411 -20.93 10.50 8.29
C THR A 411 -20.97 9.52 9.47
N VAL A 412 -21.87 9.71 10.42
CA VAL A 412 -21.90 8.86 11.62
C VAL A 412 -22.90 7.73 11.41
N ARG A 413 -22.67 6.63 12.14
CA ARG A 413 -23.55 5.45 12.11
C ARG A 413 -25.00 5.76 12.48
N SER A 414 -25.23 6.78 13.32
CA SER A 414 -26.59 7.19 13.69
C SER A 414 -27.44 7.66 12.52
N TRP A 415 -26.83 8.02 11.38
CA TRP A 415 -27.59 8.48 10.21
C TRP A 415 -28.16 7.33 9.39
N GLU A 416 -27.76 6.07 9.61
CA GLU A 416 -28.20 4.95 8.79
C GLU A 416 -29.73 4.83 8.77
N GLN A 417 -30.38 5.00 9.91
CA GLN A 417 -31.84 4.93 10.00
C GLN A 417 -32.52 5.95 9.09
N ASP A 418 -32.05 7.19 9.08
CA ASP A 418 -32.60 8.27 8.25
C ASP A 418 -32.40 7.98 6.77
N TRP A 419 -31.19 7.56 6.37
CA TRP A 419 -30.86 7.28 4.98
C TRP A 419 -31.59 6.05 4.42
N PHE A 420 -31.82 5.05 5.26
CA PHE A 420 -32.51 3.82 4.85
C PHE A 420 -34.02 3.87 5.03
N SER A 421 -34.57 4.85 5.75
CA SER A 421 -36.01 5.01 6.05
C SER A 421 -36.92 4.76 4.83
N ASN A 422 -36.61 5.38 3.69
CA ASN A 422 -37.40 5.30 2.45
C ASN A 422 -36.97 4.17 1.48
N ILE A 423 -36.12 3.25 1.93
CA ILE A 423 -35.69 2.08 1.16
C ILE A 423 -36.51 0.88 1.64
N PRO A 424 -37.20 0.13 0.75
CA PRO A 424 -37.92 -1.08 1.14
C PRO A 424 -37.00 -2.11 1.81
N TYR A 425 -37.48 -2.78 2.87
CA TYR A 425 -36.72 -3.79 3.62
C TYR A 425 -36.09 -4.87 2.73
N GLU A 426 -36.80 -5.30 1.67
CA GLU A 426 -36.26 -6.25 0.69
C GLU A 426 -34.98 -5.77 -0.01
N LEU A 427 -34.92 -4.48 -0.38
CA LEU A 427 -33.72 -3.92 -0.98
C LEU A 427 -32.60 -3.79 0.05
N ARG A 428 -32.93 -3.47 1.31
CA ARG A 428 -31.95 -3.41 2.40
C ARG A 428 -31.33 -4.79 2.67
N ARG A 429 -32.15 -5.85 2.69
CA ARG A 429 -31.70 -7.25 2.82
C ARG A 429 -30.79 -7.68 1.67
N LYS A 430 -31.19 -7.40 0.43
CA LYS A 430 -30.35 -7.66 -0.75
C LYS A 430 -29.03 -6.88 -0.71
N LEU A 431 -29.07 -5.63 -0.27
CA LEU A 431 -27.87 -4.80 -0.12
C LEU A 431 -26.95 -5.35 0.97
N TYR A 432 -27.50 -5.77 2.11
CA TYR A 432 -26.70 -6.45 3.13
C TYR A 432 -26.02 -7.70 2.56
N LYS A 433 -26.74 -8.54 1.80
CA LYS A 433 -26.15 -9.71 1.14
C LYS A 433 -25.02 -9.36 0.17
N LEU A 434 -25.14 -8.24 -0.55
CA LEU A 434 -24.09 -7.75 -1.45
C LEU A 434 -22.79 -7.34 -0.71
N TYR A 435 -22.87 -6.92 0.56
CA TYR A 435 -21.73 -6.51 1.40
C TYR A 435 -21.47 -7.43 2.59
N GLU A 436 -22.12 -8.60 2.68
CA GLU A 436 -22.10 -9.48 3.85
C GLU A 436 -20.67 -9.91 4.22
N ALA A 437 -19.83 -10.14 3.21
CA ALA A 437 -18.42 -10.45 3.41
C ALA A 437 -17.66 -9.34 4.14
N ASP A 438 -17.88 -8.06 3.80
CA ASP A 438 -17.23 -6.95 4.50
C ASP A 438 -17.73 -6.84 5.95
N PHE A 439 -19.04 -7.03 6.20
CA PHE A 439 -19.57 -7.06 7.56
C PHE A 439 -18.89 -8.13 8.41
N LYS A 440 -18.76 -9.36 7.88
CA LYS A 440 -18.20 -10.50 8.60
C LYS A 440 -16.68 -10.40 8.77
N LEU A 441 -15.93 -10.15 7.70
CA LEU A 441 -14.47 -10.07 7.71
C LEU A 441 -13.97 -9.01 8.70
N PHE A 442 -14.66 -7.88 8.80
CA PHE A 442 -14.22 -6.74 9.61
C PHE A 442 -14.99 -6.58 10.92
N GLY A 443 -15.80 -7.57 11.31
CA GLY A 443 -16.47 -7.60 12.61
C GLY A 443 -17.44 -6.44 12.82
N TYR A 444 -18.25 -6.14 11.80
CA TYR A 444 -19.40 -5.24 11.94
C TYR A 444 -20.64 -6.07 12.23
N SER A 445 -21.43 -5.63 13.21
CA SER A 445 -22.70 -6.28 13.54
C SER A 445 -23.66 -6.21 12.36
N LYS A 446 -24.42 -7.28 12.11
CA LYS A 446 -25.52 -7.26 11.16
C LYS A 446 -26.53 -6.18 11.60
N PRO A 447 -26.95 -5.26 10.72
CA PRO A 447 -27.78 -4.14 11.10
C PRO A 447 -29.26 -4.54 11.22
N GLU A 448 -29.60 -5.40 12.18
CA GLU A 448 -30.96 -5.99 12.29
C GLU A 448 -32.07 -4.93 12.28
N LYS A 449 -31.89 -3.82 12.99
CA LYS A 449 -32.82 -2.68 13.01
C LYS A 449 -33.11 -2.05 11.66
N LEU A 450 -32.26 -2.25 10.66
CA LEU A 450 -32.48 -1.77 9.29
C LEU A 450 -33.10 -2.85 8.40
N LEU A 451 -32.94 -4.13 8.74
CA LEU A 451 -33.29 -5.27 7.87
C LEU A 451 -34.65 -5.88 8.18
N ASP A 452 -35.10 -5.73 9.43
CA ASP A 452 -36.35 -6.27 9.95
C ASP A 452 -37.40 -5.17 10.12
N GLU A 453 -38.68 -5.54 9.97
CA GLU A 453 -39.83 -4.63 9.93
C GLU A 453 -40.08 -3.83 11.21
#